data_AF-A0A8X6XUA4-F1
#
_entry.id   AF-A0A8X6XUA4-F1
#
_cell.length_a   1.000
_cell.length_b   1.000
_cell.length_c   1.000
_cell.angle_alpha   90.00
_cell.angle_beta   90.00
_cell.angle_gamma   90.00
#
_symmetry.space_group_name_H-M   'P 1'
#
loop_
_entity.id
_entity.type
_entity.pdbx_description
1 polymer ?
#
loop_
_entity_poly.entity_id
_entity_poly.type
_entity_poly.pdbx_seq_one_letter_code
_entity_poly.pdbx_strand_id
1 'polypeptide(L)'
;MQFNYTLQKDKFITLNPVEKEMYFEALLRMECLQYEDFPFFMSHMNDNESKILFEYHAFKILGLYFLDWPLQCKFLSAAEQLLPYFTEREFRGMLRLIIYERIMLRRKDFNYIDLLKEFWSLSPSKLKESIRTDSIYEPLMFIINFPVDEMFPNEQLLENYNEDCLTFNYHGVKYILGRNGIRKDDFKVAHLFDPPRAFINLFICDKYFESETLM
;
A
#
# COMPACT_ATOMS: atom_id res chain seq x y z
N MET A 1 -16.29 8.51 18.57
CA MET A 1 -17.23 9.20 17.67
C MET A 1 -17.42 8.29 16.45
N GLN A 2 -18.56 7.61 16.32
CA GLN A 2 -18.83 6.79 15.13
C GLN A 2 -19.15 7.74 13.97
N PHE A 3 -18.27 7.82 12.98
CA PHE A 3 -18.58 8.48 11.71
C PHE A 3 -19.71 7.69 11.03
N ASN A 4 -20.83 8.35 10.76
CA ASN A 4 -22.00 7.68 10.21
C ASN A 4 -21.84 7.52 8.69
N TYR A 5 -21.34 6.37 8.25
CA TYR A 5 -20.95 6.07 6.87
C TYR A 5 -22.10 6.11 5.86
N THR A 6 -23.35 5.86 6.28
CA THR A 6 -24.50 5.90 5.35
C THR A 6 -24.78 7.30 4.82
N LEU A 7 -24.44 8.36 5.58
CA LEU A 7 -24.60 9.75 5.16
C LEU A 7 -23.61 10.19 4.04
N GLN A 8 -22.62 9.36 3.72
CA GLN A 8 -21.51 9.71 2.82
C GLN A 8 -21.84 9.49 1.34
N LYS A 9 -22.59 8.43 1.01
CA LYS A 9 -22.90 8.03 -0.37
C LYS A 9 -23.90 8.95 -1.05
N ASP A 10 -25.00 9.29 -0.38
CA ASP A 10 -26.01 10.20 -0.92
C ASP A 10 -25.45 11.60 -1.19
N LYS A 11 -24.58 12.07 -0.29
CA LYS A 11 -23.87 13.34 -0.47
C LYS A 11 -23.00 13.32 -1.72
N PHE A 12 -22.25 12.24 -1.94
CA PHE A 12 -21.35 12.10 -3.09
C PHE A 12 -22.06 12.24 -4.44
N ILE A 13 -23.26 11.69 -4.58
CA ILE A 13 -24.05 11.76 -5.82
C ILE A 13 -24.33 13.22 -6.21
N THR A 14 -24.51 14.10 -5.22
CA THR A 14 -24.85 15.51 -5.44
C THR A 14 -23.64 16.43 -5.65
N LEU A 15 -22.42 15.92 -5.45
CA LEU A 15 -21.20 16.71 -5.59
C LEU A 15 -20.89 16.98 -7.06
N ASN A 16 -20.32 18.15 -7.33
CA ASN A 16 -19.74 18.44 -8.64
C ASN A 16 -18.40 17.67 -8.83
N PRO A 17 -17.84 17.59 -10.06
CA PRO A 17 -16.64 16.79 -10.33
C PRO A 17 -15.44 17.09 -9.42
N VAL A 18 -15.15 18.37 -9.16
CA VAL A 18 -14.03 18.81 -8.31
C VAL A 18 -14.27 18.40 -6.85
N GLU A 19 -15.51 18.55 -6.39
CA GLU A 19 -15.88 18.14 -5.03
C GLU A 19 -15.82 16.62 -4.87
N LYS A 20 -16.20 15.83 -5.88
CA LYS A 20 -16.09 14.37 -5.85
C LYS A 20 -14.63 13.93 -5.72
N GLU A 21 -13.73 14.55 -6.46
CA GLU A 21 -12.29 14.28 -6.38
C GLU A 21 -11.77 14.57 -4.97
N MET A 22 -11.99 15.78 -4.46
CA MET A 22 -11.56 16.17 -3.11
C MET A 22 -12.15 15.26 -2.03
N TYR A 23 -13.42 14.88 -2.20
CA TYR A 23 -14.11 13.99 -1.28
C TYR A 23 -13.48 12.60 -1.28
N PHE A 24 -13.21 12.05 -2.46
CA PHE A 24 -12.56 10.75 -2.59
C PHE A 24 -11.12 10.77 -2.08
N GLU A 25 -10.35 11.82 -2.36
CA GLU A 25 -9.01 12.01 -1.80
C GLU A 25 -9.05 12.01 -0.27
N ALA A 26 -10.03 12.71 0.32
CA ALA A 26 -10.22 12.72 1.77
C ALA A 26 -10.51 11.31 2.32
N LEU A 27 -11.38 10.55 1.65
CA LEU A 27 -11.67 9.16 2.02
C LEU A 27 -10.43 8.26 1.92
N LEU A 28 -9.62 8.42 0.88
CA LEU A 28 -8.35 7.71 0.71
C LEU A 28 -7.35 8.07 1.82
N ARG A 29 -7.20 9.37 2.12
CA ARG A 29 -6.27 9.86 3.16
C ARG A 29 -6.68 9.41 4.55
N MET A 30 -7.98 9.33 4.82
CA MET A 30 -8.51 8.91 6.11
C MET A 30 -8.62 7.38 6.26
N GLU A 31 -8.28 6.60 5.22
CA GLU A 31 -8.46 5.14 5.19
C GLU A 31 -9.91 4.73 5.56
N CYS A 32 -10.88 5.60 5.28
CA CYS A 32 -12.27 5.42 5.67
C CYS A 32 -13.09 4.70 4.58
N LEU A 33 -12.58 4.67 3.36
CA LEU A 33 -13.27 4.03 2.25
C LEU A 33 -13.28 2.51 2.47
N GLN A 34 -14.46 1.93 2.66
CA GLN A 34 -14.60 0.49 2.72
C GLN A 34 -14.52 -0.10 1.30
N TYR A 35 -14.06 -1.34 1.18
CA TYR A 35 -13.96 -2.01 -0.13
C TYR A 35 -15.30 -2.07 -0.87
N GLU A 36 -16.42 -2.12 -0.14
CA GLU A 36 -17.79 -2.14 -0.67
C GLU A 36 -18.21 -0.80 -1.25
N ASP A 37 -17.56 0.29 -0.85
CA ASP A 37 -17.91 1.63 -1.28
C ASP A 37 -17.23 2.00 -2.59
N PHE A 38 -16.06 1.42 -2.89
CA PHE A 38 -15.31 1.73 -4.11
C PHE A 38 -16.15 1.52 -5.39
N PRO A 39 -16.84 0.37 -5.61
CA PRO A 39 -17.70 0.19 -6.77
C PRO A 39 -18.82 1.22 -6.86
N PHE A 40 -19.38 1.63 -5.72
CA PHE A 40 -20.41 2.66 -5.68
C PHE A 40 -19.87 4.00 -6.19
N PHE A 41 -18.72 4.46 -5.70
CA PHE A 41 -18.13 5.72 -6.15
C PHE A 41 -17.78 5.69 -7.63
N MET A 42 -17.16 4.60 -8.10
CA MET A 42 -16.83 4.44 -9.52
C MET A 42 -18.08 4.46 -10.41
N SER A 43 -19.20 3.86 -9.99
CA SER A 43 -20.45 3.88 -10.77
C SER A 43 -21.13 5.25 -10.89
N HIS A 44 -20.75 6.20 -10.02
CA HIS A 44 -21.29 7.57 -10.01
C HIS A 44 -20.27 8.61 -10.50
N MET A 45 -19.11 8.16 -10.98
CA MET A 45 -18.16 8.99 -11.70
C MET A 45 -18.33 8.79 -13.20
N ASN A 46 -18.21 9.86 -13.98
CA ASN A 46 -18.06 9.75 -15.43
C ASN A 46 -16.61 9.36 -15.81
N ASP A 47 -16.38 9.09 -17.09
CA ASP A 47 -15.07 8.61 -17.58
C ASP A 47 -13.94 9.61 -17.30
N ASN A 48 -14.19 10.91 -17.42
CA ASN A 48 -13.18 11.94 -17.14
C ASN A 48 -12.88 12.04 -15.64
N GLU A 49 -13.90 12.00 -14.79
CA GLU A 49 -13.76 11.98 -13.33
C GLU A 49 -12.94 10.75 -12.88
N SER A 50 -13.28 9.58 -13.40
CA SER A 50 -12.57 8.32 -13.11
C SER A 50 -11.11 8.37 -13.57
N LYS A 51 -10.86 8.94 -14.75
CA LYS A 51 -9.50 9.09 -15.28
C LYS A 51 -8.63 9.98 -14.41
N ILE A 52 -9.14 11.15 -14.00
CA ILE A 52 -8.43 12.07 -13.09
C ILE A 52 -8.11 11.34 -11.78
N LEU A 53 -9.08 10.63 -11.23
CA LEU A 53 -8.90 9.84 -10.02
C LEU A 53 -7.76 8.81 -10.18
N PHE A 54 -7.74 8.08 -11.30
CA PHE A 54 -6.69 7.11 -11.57
C PHE A 54 -5.33 7.76 -11.74
N GLU A 55 -5.24 8.89 -12.45
CA GLU A 55 -3.99 9.64 -12.64
C GLU A 55 -3.32 10.01 -11.30
N TYR A 56 -4.09 10.39 -10.29
CA TYR A 56 -3.55 10.82 -9.00
C TYR A 56 -3.45 9.71 -7.95
N HIS A 57 -4.23 8.64 -8.08
CA HIS A 57 -4.42 7.67 -7.00
C HIS A 57 -4.30 6.20 -7.42
N ALA A 58 -3.86 5.89 -8.64
CA ALA A 58 -3.73 4.53 -9.14
C ALA A 58 -2.99 3.59 -8.16
N PHE A 59 -1.87 4.03 -7.58
CA PHE A 59 -1.12 3.24 -6.58
C PHE A 59 -1.97 2.89 -5.35
N LYS A 60 -2.64 3.88 -4.76
CA LYS A 60 -3.47 3.68 -3.57
C LYS A 60 -4.69 2.83 -3.90
N ILE A 61 -5.31 3.06 -5.05
CA ILE A 61 -6.48 2.30 -5.49
C ILE A 61 -6.11 0.82 -5.63
N LEU A 62 -5.06 0.54 -6.38
CA LEU A 62 -4.63 -0.84 -6.61
C LEU A 62 -4.15 -1.52 -5.31
N GLY A 63 -3.38 -0.80 -4.48
CA GLY A 63 -2.73 -1.37 -3.31
C GLY A 63 -3.66 -1.56 -2.11
N LEU A 64 -4.53 -0.60 -1.84
CA LEU A 64 -5.40 -0.62 -0.64
C LEU A 64 -6.71 -1.35 -0.88
N TYR A 65 -7.24 -1.36 -2.11
CA TYR A 65 -8.55 -1.98 -2.38
C TYR A 65 -8.39 -3.32 -3.06
N PHE A 66 -7.58 -3.39 -4.10
CA PHE A 66 -7.50 -4.58 -4.92
C PHE A 66 -6.51 -5.61 -4.40
N LEU A 67 -5.58 -5.26 -3.51
CA LEU A 67 -4.66 -6.26 -2.92
C LEU A 67 -5.19 -6.85 -1.60
N ASP A 68 -6.29 -6.33 -1.07
CA ASP A 68 -6.91 -6.82 0.16
C ASP A 68 -8.21 -7.60 -0.11
N TRP A 69 -8.57 -8.44 0.85
CA TRP A 69 -9.78 -9.26 0.76
C TRP A 69 -11.02 -8.38 0.78
N PRO A 70 -12.02 -8.63 -0.09
CA PRO A 70 -12.19 -9.77 -1.00
C PRO A 70 -11.78 -9.53 -2.46
N LEU A 71 -11.11 -8.42 -2.77
CA LEU A 71 -10.97 -7.95 -4.16
C LEU A 71 -9.70 -8.45 -4.87
N GLN A 72 -8.87 -9.29 -4.23
CA GLN A 72 -7.61 -9.77 -4.84
C GLN A 72 -7.79 -10.49 -6.16
N CYS A 73 -8.90 -11.20 -6.34
CA CYS A 73 -9.20 -11.87 -7.60
C CYS A 73 -9.41 -10.90 -8.78
N LYS A 74 -9.65 -9.62 -8.50
CA LYS A 74 -9.80 -8.55 -9.51
C LYS A 74 -8.54 -7.70 -9.67
N PHE A 75 -7.49 -7.97 -8.88
CA PHE A 75 -6.27 -7.17 -8.87
C PHE A 75 -5.65 -7.02 -10.25
N LEU A 76 -5.47 -8.11 -11.00
CA LEU A 76 -4.81 -8.06 -12.30
C LEU A 76 -5.63 -7.27 -13.33
N SER A 77 -6.96 -7.46 -13.35
CA SER A 77 -7.86 -6.69 -14.22
C SER A 77 -7.86 -5.19 -13.88
N ALA A 78 -7.73 -4.83 -12.61
CA ALA A 78 -7.56 -3.44 -12.20
C ALA A 78 -6.16 -2.92 -12.56
N ALA A 79 -5.12 -3.73 -12.40
CA ALA A 79 -3.75 -3.38 -12.74
C ALA A 79 -3.59 -3.06 -14.23
N GLU A 80 -4.24 -3.80 -15.13
CA GLU A 80 -4.25 -3.50 -16.57
C GLU A 80 -4.69 -2.06 -16.87
N GLN A 81 -5.69 -1.57 -16.13
CA GLN A 81 -6.24 -0.24 -16.30
C GLN A 81 -5.42 0.83 -15.57
N LEU A 82 -4.80 0.48 -14.44
CA LEU A 82 -4.14 1.44 -13.55
C LEU A 82 -2.64 1.60 -13.80
N LEU A 83 -1.97 0.57 -14.34
CA LEU A 83 -0.53 0.59 -14.65
C LEU A 83 -0.08 1.74 -15.58
N PRO A 84 -0.86 2.17 -16.60
CA PRO A 84 -0.48 3.32 -17.42
C PRO A 84 -0.29 4.62 -16.62
N TYR A 85 -0.90 4.72 -15.44
CA TYR A 85 -0.82 5.89 -14.56
C TYR A 85 0.30 5.79 -13.53
N PHE A 86 0.99 4.64 -13.43
CA PHE A 86 2.04 4.45 -12.44
C PHE A 86 3.32 5.21 -12.84
N THR A 87 3.86 5.94 -11.87
CA THR A 87 5.26 6.36 -11.89
C THR A 87 6.18 5.18 -11.52
N GLU A 88 7.47 5.29 -11.86
CA GLU A 88 8.49 4.30 -11.47
C GLU A 88 8.56 4.10 -9.94
N ARG A 89 8.34 5.18 -9.19
CA ARG A 89 8.28 5.17 -7.72
C ARG A 89 7.10 4.36 -7.21
N GLU A 90 5.91 4.58 -7.78
CA GLU A 90 4.69 3.86 -7.39
C GLU A 90 4.76 2.39 -7.76
N PHE A 91 5.32 2.08 -8.93
CA PHE A 91 5.56 0.70 -9.35
C PHE A 91 6.47 -0.04 -8.37
N ARG A 92 7.60 0.58 -7.99
CA ARG A 92 8.49 0.05 -6.95
C ARG A 92 7.76 -0.11 -5.61
N GLY A 93 6.94 0.87 -5.23
CA GLY A 93 6.12 0.81 -4.03
C GLY A 93 5.16 -0.38 -4.04
N MET A 94 4.54 -0.67 -5.18
CA MET A 94 3.59 -1.79 -5.32
C MET A 94 4.30 -3.13 -5.17
N LEU A 95 5.47 -3.29 -5.79
CA LEU A 95 6.30 -4.47 -5.62
C LEU A 95 6.71 -4.66 -4.16
N ARG A 96 7.11 -3.59 -3.47
CA ARG A 96 7.46 -3.63 -2.03
C ARG A 96 6.28 -4.11 -1.20
N LEU A 97 5.09 -3.58 -1.48
CA LEU A 97 3.87 -3.93 -0.75
C LEU A 97 3.52 -5.41 -0.95
N ILE A 98 3.59 -5.93 -2.19
CA ILE A 98 3.32 -7.35 -2.46
C ILE A 98 4.39 -8.25 -1.81
N ILE A 99 5.68 -7.99 -2.06
CA ILE A 99 6.78 -8.84 -1.60
C ILE A 99 6.86 -8.83 -0.07
N TYR A 100 6.96 -7.64 0.53
CA TYR A 100 7.29 -7.53 1.95
C TYR A 100 6.05 -7.68 2.83
N GLU A 101 4.90 -7.11 2.45
CA GLU A 101 3.72 -7.12 3.31
C GLU A 101 2.76 -8.27 3.06
N ARG A 102 2.80 -8.89 1.88
CA ARG A 102 1.93 -10.03 1.57
C ARG A 102 2.69 -11.36 1.59
N ILE A 103 3.76 -11.48 0.80
CA ILE A 103 4.51 -12.73 0.68
C ILE A 103 5.34 -13.01 1.94
N MET A 104 6.23 -12.10 2.34
CA MET A 104 7.13 -12.34 3.47
C MET A 104 6.41 -12.41 4.82
N LEU A 105 5.28 -11.70 4.97
CA LEU A 105 4.39 -11.85 6.14
C LEU A 105 3.50 -13.11 6.09
N ARG A 106 3.68 -13.99 5.10
CA ARG A 106 2.98 -15.28 4.94
C ARG A 106 1.47 -15.14 5.00
N ARG A 107 0.92 -14.13 4.33
CA ARG A 107 -0.54 -13.97 4.18
C ARG A 107 -1.09 -15.17 3.42
N LYS A 108 -2.10 -15.85 4.00
CA LYS A 108 -2.69 -17.10 3.48
C LYS A 108 -4.06 -16.91 2.84
N ASP A 109 -4.55 -15.68 2.77
CA ASP A 109 -5.87 -15.34 2.23
C ASP A 109 -5.89 -15.30 0.70
N PHE A 110 -4.73 -15.24 0.05
CA PHE A 110 -4.60 -15.27 -1.40
C PHE A 110 -3.22 -15.83 -1.83
N ASN A 111 -3.09 -16.29 -3.08
CA ASN A 111 -1.81 -16.70 -3.64
C ASN A 111 -1.04 -15.49 -4.19
N TYR A 112 -0.32 -14.79 -3.31
CA TYR A 112 0.39 -13.58 -3.68
C TYR A 112 1.66 -13.82 -4.51
N ILE A 113 2.21 -15.04 -4.50
CA ILE A 113 3.36 -15.39 -5.36
C ILE A 113 2.90 -15.42 -6.83
N ASP A 114 1.80 -16.12 -7.11
CA ASP A 114 1.24 -16.17 -8.47
C ASP A 114 0.75 -14.80 -8.91
N LEU A 115 0.08 -14.05 -8.02
CA LEU A 115 -0.30 -12.66 -8.29
C LEU A 115 0.92 -11.80 -8.66
N LEU A 116 2.04 -11.91 -7.95
CA LEU A 116 3.26 -11.16 -8.26
C LEU A 116 3.84 -11.57 -9.62
N LYS A 117 3.85 -12.86 -9.93
CA LYS A 117 4.33 -13.38 -11.23
C LYS A 117 3.50 -12.84 -12.38
N GLU A 118 2.18 -12.89 -12.27
CA GLU A 118 1.27 -12.38 -13.28
C GLU A 118 1.36 -10.85 -13.40
N PHE A 119 1.35 -10.13 -12.27
CA PHE A 119 1.51 -8.67 -12.25
C PHE A 119 2.83 -8.24 -12.88
N TRP A 120 3.93 -8.92 -12.55
CA TRP A 120 5.21 -8.69 -13.19
C TRP A 120 5.13 -8.96 -14.68
N SER A 121 4.55 -10.08 -15.13
CA SER A 121 4.43 -10.39 -16.56
C SER A 121 3.69 -9.29 -17.33
N LEU A 122 2.59 -8.78 -16.77
CA LEU A 122 1.75 -7.71 -17.31
C LEU A 122 2.45 -6.34 -17.35
N SER A 123 3.42 -6.11 -16.46
CA SER A 123 4.01 -4.78 -16.27
C SER A 123 4.77 -4.27 -17.50
N PRO A 124 4.60 -2.99 -17.88
CA PRO A 124 5.33 -2.35 -18.98
C PRO A 124 6.86 -2.49 -18.86
N SER A 125 7.55 -2.73 -19.98
CA SER A 125 9.01 -2.91 -20.01
C SER A 125 9.77 -1.74 -19.39
N LYS A 126 9.32 -0.51 -19.62
CA LYS A 126 9.93 0.69 -19.02
C LYS A 126 9.95 0.63 -17.49
N LEU A 127 8.84 0.20 -16.87
CA LEU A 127 8.75 0.05 -15.42
C LEU A 127 9.65 -1.08 -14.91
N LYS A 128 9.72 -2.21 -15.65
CA LYS A 128 10.62 -3.33 -15.33
C LYS A 128 12.09 -2.92 -15.38
N GLU A 129 12.48 -2.12 -16.37
CA GLU A 129 13.84 -1.60 -16.51
C GLU A 129 14.19 -0.66 -15.36
N SER A 130 13.26 0.19 -14.94
CA SER A 130 13.47 1.19 -13.87
C SER A 130 13.86 0.58 -12.52
N ILE A 131 13.52 -0.70 -12.29
CA ILE A 131 13.80 -1.37 -11.02
C ILE A 131 15.06 -2.23 -11.06
N ARG A 132 15.72 -2.45 -12.21
CA ARG A 132 16.90 -3.34 -12.31
C ARG A 132 18.06 -2.93 -11.41
N THR A 133 18.14 -1.64 -11.07
CA THR A 133 19.15 -1.10 -10.17
C THR A 133 18.61 -0.82 -8.76
N ASP A 134 17.35 -1.14 -8.48
CA ASP A 134 16.76 -1.01 -7.15
C ASP A 134 17.00 -2.25 -6.31
N SER A 135 17.10 -2.07 -4.99
CA SER A 135 17.28 -3.17 -4.04
C SER A 135 16.16 -4.21 -4.07
N ILE A 136 14.96 -3.87 -4.56
CA ILE A 136 13.87 -4.84 -4.72
C ILE A 136 14.08 -5.85 -5.85
N TYR A 137 15.00 -5.59 -6.78
CA TYR A 137 15.16 -6.43 -7.96
C TYR A 137 15.54 -7.87 -7.61
N GLU A 138 16.52 -8.06 -6.74
CA GLU A 138 16.97 -9.40 -6.35
C GLU A 138 15.86 -10.21 -5.63
N PRO A 139 15.18 -9.67 -4.59
CA PRO A 139 14.02 -10.34 -3.99
C PRO A 139 12.92 -10.68 -5.01
N LEU A 140 12.63 -9.76 -5.92
CA LEU A 140 11.64 -9.99 -6.97
C LEU A 140 12.08 -11.15 -7.87
N MET A 141 13.30 -11.11 -8.41
CA MET A 141 13.79 -12.15 -9.32
C MET A 141 13.88 -13.51 -8.64
N PHE A 142 14.21 -13.56 -7.35
CA PHE A 142 14.14 -14.78 -6.56
C PHE A 142 12.73 -15.37 -6.57
N ILE A 143 11.70 -14.56 -6.26
CA ILE A 143 10.30 -15.01 -6.21
C ILE A 143 9.78 -15.40 -7.61
N ILE A 144 10.08 -14.59 -8.63
CA ILE A 144 9.62 -14.84 -10.00
C ILE A 144 10.16 -16.17 -10.54
N ASN A 145 11.42 -16.49 -10.25
CA ASN A 145 12.05 -17.73 -10.70
C ASN A 145 11.82 -18.91 -9.75
N PHE A 146 11.12 -18.70 -8.63
CA PHE A 146 10.88 -19.75 -7.65
C PHE A 146 9.90 -20.81 -8.21
N PRO A 147 10.23 -22.12 -8.12
CA PRO A 147 9.35 -23.18 -8.59
C PRO A 147 8.00 -23.17 -7.87
N VAL A 148 6.91 -23.34 -8.61
CA VAL A 148 5.54 -23.33 -8.05
C VAL A 148 5.30 -24.51 -7.10
N ASP A 149 6.00 -25.62 -7.32
CA ASP A 149 5.78 -26.90 -6.61
C ASP A 149 6.64 -27.06 -5.34
N GLU A 150 7.47 -26.06 -5.00
CA GLU A 150 8.35 -26.10 -3.84
C GLU A 150 7.80 -25.25 -2.67
N MET A 151 8.10 -25.66 -1.43
CA MET A 151 7.75 -24.86 -0.26
C MET A 151 8.67 -23.64 -0.20
N PHE A 152 8.08 -22.44 -0.29
CA PHE A 152 8.82 -21.18 -0.37
C PHE A 152 9.72 -20.92 0.88
N PRO A 153 11.06 -20.86 0.74
CA PRO A 153 12.00 -20.72 1.84
C PRO A 153 12.16 -19.24 2.24
N ASN A 154 11.23 -18.73 3.04
CA ASN A 154 11.19 -17.33 3.46
C ASN A 154 12.44 -16.88 4.25
N GLU A 155 13.14 -17.82 4.88
CA GLU A 155 14.34 -17.54 5.67
C GLU A 155 15.45 -16.91 4.82
N GLN A 156 15.57 -17.30 3.53
CA GLN A 156 16.56 -16.75 2.60
C GLN A 156 16.23 -15.34 2.09
N LEU A 157 14.94 -14.96 2.06
CA LEU A 157 14.53 -13.59 1.73
C LEU A 157 14.78 -12.63 2.90
N LEU A 158 14.65 -13.11 4.14
CA LEU A 158 14.87 -12.30 5.34
C LEU A 158 16.35 -11.93 5.52
N GLU A 159 17.27 -12.80 5.10
CA GLU A 159 18.71 -12.50 5.12
C GLU A 159 19.11 -11.36 4.16
N ASN A 160 18.35 -11.16 3.08
CA ASN A 160 18.53 -10.07 2.12
C ASN A 160 17.68 -8.83 2.43
N TYR A 161 16.90 -8.86 3.51
CA TYR A 161 16.02 -7.76 3.92
C TYR A 161 16.81 -6.70 4.68
N ASN A 162 17.27 -5.66 3.98
CA ASN A 162 17.93 -4.50 4.62
C ASN A 162 16.92 -3.64 5.39
N GLU A 163 17.31 -3.21 6.61
CA GLU A 163 16.52 -2.38 7.53
C GLU A 163 15.99 -1.08 6.90
N ASP A 164 16.61 -0.57 5.84
CA ASP A 164 16.15 0.61 5.08
C ASP A 164 14.71 0.46 4.54
N CYS A 165 14.22 -0.77 4.37
CA CYS A 165 12.84 -1.05 3.97
C CYS A 165 11.79 -0.64 5.03
N LEU A 166 12.19 -0.48 6.30
CA LEU A 166 11.30 -0.10 7.41
C LEU A 166 10.94 1.39 7.42
N THR A 167 11.74 2.23 6.78
CA THR A 167 11.52 3.69 6.79
C THR A 167 10.26 4.13 6.04
N PHE A 168 9.71 3.27 5.17
CA PHE A 168 8.60 3.65 4.30
C PHE A 168 7.21 3.41 4.88
N ASN A 169 7.06 2.77 6.06
CA ASN A 169 5.72 2.45 6.53
C ASN A 169 5.52 2.57 8.05
N TYR A 170 5.42 3.82 8.53
CA TYR A 170 4.82 4.11 9.84
C TYR A 170 3.42 3.47 9.98
N HIS A 171 2.67 3.33 8.87
CA HIS A 171 1.35 2.70 8.85
C HIS A 171 1.41 1.16 8.87
N GLY A 172 2.36 0.54 8.18
CA GLY A 172 2.61 -0.90 8.26
C GLY A 172 3.02 -1.33 9.67
N VAL A 173 3.92 -0.57 10.30
CA VAL A 173 4.31 -0.78 11.70
C VAL A 173 3.11 -0.56 12.64
N LYS A 174 2.34 0.51 12.46
CA LYS A 174 1.13 0.77 13.27
C LYS A 174 0.04 -0.30 13.10
N TYR A 175 -0.14 -0.83 11.90
CA TYR A 175 -1.09 -1.89 11.58
C TYR A 175 -0.68 -3.23 12.21
N ILE A 176 0.62 -3.58 12.14
CA ILE A 176 1.18 -4.78 12.79
C ILE A 176 1.06 -4.66 14.32
N LEU A 177 1.37 -3.50 14.89
CA LEU A 177 1.32 -3.27 16.34
C LEU A 177 -0.13 -3.25 16.88
N GLY A 178 -1.05 -2.58 16.18
CA GLY A 178 -2.45 -2.50 16.57
C GLY A 178 -3.17 -3.84 16.51
N ARG A 179 -2.84 -4.70 15.55
CA ARG A 179 -3.47 -6.03 15.39
C ARG A 179 -2.97 -7.06 16.42
N ASN A 180 -1.75 -6.89 16.94
CA ASN A 180 -1.16 -7.74 17.97
C ASN A 180 -1.41 -7.23 19.40
N GLY A 181 -2.20 -6.14 19.56
CA GLY A 181 -2.54 -5.59 20.88
C GLY A 181 -1.38 -4.89 21.59
N ILE A 182 -0.29 -4.59 20.88
CA ILE A 182 0.90 -3.93 21.45
C ILE A 182 0.62 -2.43 21.50
N ARG A 183 0.55 -1.86 22.71
CA ARG A 183 0.31 -0.42 22.90
C ARG A 183 1.62 0.33 22.65
N LYS A 184 1.49 1.57 22.17
CA LYS A 184 2.63 2.47 21.92
C LYS A 184 3.53 2.64 23.15
N ASP A 185 2.98 2.49 24.36
CA ASP A 185 3.66 2.69 25.63
C ASP A 185 4.43 1.44 26.13
N ASP A 186 4.19 0.27 25.53
CA ASP A 186 4.84 -1.00 25.89
C ASP A 186 6.32 -1.07 25.45
N PHE A 187 6.77 -0.09 24.65
CA PHE A 187 8.16 0.02 24.18
C PHE A 187 9.19 0.26 25.29
N LYS A 188 8.78 0.60 26.52
CA LYS A 188 9.72 0.70 27.66
C LYS A 188 10.16 -0.66 28.24
N VAL A 189 9.52 -1.77 27.84
CA VAL A 189 9.79 -3.11 28.41
C VAL A 189 10.50 -4.05 27.41
N ALA A 190 10.76 -3.60 26.18
CA ALA A 190 11.48 -4.38 25.16
C ALA A 190 13.01 -4.51 25.40
N HIS A 191 13.50 -4.27 26.62
CA HIS A 191 14.90 -4.50 27.01
C HIS A 191 15.22 -5.97 27.37
N LEU A 192 14.27 -6.90 27.20
CA LEU A 192 14.45 -8.34 27.49
C LEU A 192 14.58 -9.24 26.25
N PHE A 193 14.55 -8.67 25.04
CA PHE A 193 15.02 -9.34 23.84
C PHE A 193 16.19 -8.54 23.30
N ASP A 194 17.41 -9.06 23.52
CA ASP A 194 18.68 -8.41 23.24
C ASP A 194 18.83 -8.09 21.73
N PRO A 195 18.88 -6.80 21.35
CA PRO A 195 19.34 -6.28 20.08
C PRO A 195 20.79 -5.76 20.23
N PRO A 196 21.50 -5.37 19.16
CA PRO A 196 21.72 -3.92 18.97
C PRO A 196 21.89 -3.52 17.48
N ARG A 197 21.76 -2.29 16.96
CA ARG A 197 21.63 -0.86 17.35
C ARG A 197 22.06 -0.14 16.05
N ALA A 198 21.74 1.08 15.66
CA ALA A 198 20.82 2.14 16.04
C ALA A 198 21.10 3.29 15.04
N PHE A 199 20.14 4.20 14.87
CA PHE A 199 20.19 5.50 14.16
C PHE A 199 20.14 5.41 12.62
N ILE A 200 19.24 6.12 11.95
CA ILE A 200 19.26 7.60 11.86
C ILE A 200 17.92 8.29 12.20
N ASN A 201 18.13 9.31 13.03
CA ASN A 201 17.34 10.48 13.45
C ASN A 201 16.43 11.19 12.43
N LEU A 202 15.42 11.86 13.00
CA LEU A 202 14.98 13.24 12.73
C LEU A 202 15.12 13.74 11.28
N PHE A 203 14.00 13.92 10.58
CA PHE A 203 13.63 15.20 9.96
C PHE A 203 12.19 15.09 9.44
N ILE A 204 11.46 16.21 9.49
CA ILE A 204 10.07 16.43 9.06
C ILE A 204 9.03 16.14 10.14
N CYS A 205 8.98 17.00 11.17
CA CYS A 205 7.69 17.50 11.68
C CYS A 205 7.75 18.80 12.53
N ASP A 206 8.86 19.54 12.53
CA ASP A 206 8.95 20.83 13.28
C ASP A 206 8.89 22.08 12.40
N LYS A 207 8.07 22.10 11.33
CA LYS A 207 7.86 23.35 10.57
C LYS A 207 6.42 23.81 10.37
N TYR A 208 5.44 23.19 11.03
CA TYR A 208 4.04 23.62 10.90
C TYR A 208 3.26 23.72 12.23
N PHE A 209 3.94 23.67 13.38
CA PHE A 209 3.28 23.83 14.69
C PHE A 209 3.81 24.99 15.55
N GLU A 210 4.66 25.87 14.99
CA GLU A 210 5.01 27.16 15.61
C GLU A 210 4.24 28.31 14.94
N SER A 211 2.92 28.34 15.12
CA SER A 211 2.16 29.59 14.95
C SER A 211 0.78 29.51 15.61
N GLU A 212 0.66 28.97 16.83
CA GLU A 212 -0.58 29.13 17.60
C GLU A 212 -0.39 28.83 19.10
N THR A 213 0.58 29.48 19.74
CA THR A 213 0.63 29.63 21.20
C THR A 213 1.47 30.86 21.57
N LEU A 214 0.90 32.03 21.29
CA LEU A 214 1.24 33.29 21.96
C LEU A 214 0.01 34.21 21.89
N MET A 215 -0.93 33.99 22.81
CA MET A 215 -1.75 35.04 23.40
C MET A 215 -2.18 34.62 24.81
#